data_AF-A0A3C0BS99-F1
#
_entry.id   AF-A0A3C0BS99-F1
#
_cell.length_a   1.000
_cell.length_b   1.000
_cell.length_c   1.000
_cell.angle_alpha   90.00
_cell.angle_beta   90.00
_cell.angle_gamma   90.00
#
_symmetry.space_group_name_H-M   'P 1'
#
loop_
_entity.id
_entity.type
_entity.pdbx_description
1 polymer ?
#
loop_
_entity_poly.entity_id
_entity_poly.type
_entity_poly.pdbx_seq_one_letter_code
_entity_poly.pdbx_strand_id
1 'polypeptide(L)'
;RLNKQLSELTELLALERSKKESVEDNLSALQATLTDQQKENQRLTGLLGDAGGKTQGAEERAQALGGQLDTQKKITNDALAKVEMLNQQLAALRLQLAAIEEALAASEAKDKDSQAKIADLGQRLNVALAKKVQELARYRSDFFGKLKEALGNRPDFEVVGDRFVFASDVLFDSGSAELKPEATPQLDKLADALKQLENQIPSDIAWVMRIDGHTDIHPIATPEFPSNWELSSARAISVVRYLMQQGVPPNRLVAAGFGEFQPIDPATSDEALRKNRRIELKLTER
;
A
#
# COMPACT_ATOMS: atom_id res chain seq x y z
N ARG A 1 -40.74 -147.56 -41.77
CA ARG A 1 -41.18 -146.77 -40.59
C ARG A 1 -40.07 -145.85 -40.05
N LEU A 2 -38.80 -146.27 -39.99
CA LEU A 2 -37.67 -145.42 -39.54
C LEU A 2 -37.32 -144.22 -40.45
N ASN A 3 -37.42 -144.32 -41.79
CA ASN A 3 -37.10 -143.19 -42.69
C ASN A 3 -38.06 -141.99 -42.62
N LYS A 4 -39.30 -142.19 -42.13
CA LYS A 4 -40.30 -141.11 -42.03
C LYS A 4 -40.07 -140.26 -40.77
N GLN A 5 -39.66 -140.90 -39.67
CA GLN A 5 -39.33 -140.22 -38.41
C GLN A 5 -38.00 -139.45 -38.50
N LEU A 6 -37.04 -139.93 -39.31
CA LEU A 6 -35.80 -139.22 -39.61
C LEU A 6 -36.05 -137.94 -40.43
N SER A 7 -36.99 -137.99 -41.39
CA SER A 7 -37.43 -136.81 -42.15
C SER A 7 -38.09 -135.75 -41.25
N GLU A 8 -39.02 -136.16 -40.40
CA GLU A 8 -39.74 -135.25 -39.47
C GLU A 8 -38.80 -134.59 -38.45
N LEU A 9 -37.82 -135.34 -37.91
CA LEU A 9 -36.79 -134.78 -37.03
C LEU A 9 -35.85 -133.82 -37.77
N THR A 10 -35.57 -134.07 -39.04
CA THR A 10 -34.72 -133.19 -39.86
C THR A 10 -35.45 -131.88 -40.22
N GLU A 11 -36.76 -131.95 -40.51
CA GLU A 11 -37.61 -130.76 -40.71
C GLU A 11 -37.77 -129.93 -39.43
N LEU A 12 -37.99 -130.57 -38.27
CA LEU A 12 -38.05 -129.88 -36.98
C LEU A 12 -36.71 -129.23 -36.62
N LEU A 13 -35.59 -129.91 -36.89
CA LEU A 13 -34.25 -129.35 -36.66
C LEU A 13 -33.96 -128.17 -37.60
N ALA A 14 -34.44 -128.22 -38.84
CA ALA A 14 -34.32 -127.11 -39.79
C ALA A 14 -35.16 -125.90 -39.37
N LEU A 15 -36.38 -126.12 -38.85
CA LEU A 15 -37.25 -125.07 -38.34
C LEU A 15 -36.69 -124.40 -37.08
N GLU A 16 -36.16 -125.19 -36.13
CA GLU A 16 -35.50 -124.65 -34.93
C GLU A 16 -34.22 -123.89 -35.28
N ARG A 17 -33.44 -124.35 -36.27
CA ARG A 17 -32.29 -123.60 -36.79
C ARG A 17 -32.71 -122.28 -37.41
N SER A 18 -33.74 -122.26 -38.24
CA SER A 18 -34.27 -121.04 -38.87
C SER A 18 -34.83 -120.05 -37.84
N LYS A 19 -35.53 -120.53 -36.80
CA LYS A 19 -35.98 -119.68 -35.68
C LYS A 19 -34.82 -119.11 -34.89
N LYS A 20 -33.79 -119.91 -34.60
CA LYS A 20 -32.59 -119.45 -33.90
C LYS A 20 -31.85 -118.39 -34.72
N GLU A 21 -31.69 -118.62 -36.03
CA GLU A 21 -31.12 -117.66 -36.97
C GLU A 21 -31.93 -116.36 -37.03
N SER A 22 -33.27 -116.43 -37.08
CA SER A 22 -34.14 -115.25 -36.98
C SER A 22 -34.02 -114.49 -35.66
N VAL A 23 -33.85 -115.18 -34.54
CA VAL A 23 -33.62 -114.54 -33.22
C VAL A 23 -32.24 -113.90 -33.17
N GLU A 24 -31.21 -114.54 -33.73
CA GLU A 24 -29.85 -114.00 -33.86
C GLU A 24 -29.85 -112.74 -34.74
N ASP A 25 -30.57 -112.75 -35.86
CA ASP A 25 -30.76 -111.59 -36.74
C ASP A 25 -31.47 -110.44 -36.01
N ASN A 26 -32.58 -110.73 -35.31
CA ASN A 26 -33.29 -109.73 -34.52
C ASN A 26 -32.43 -109.16 -33.39
N LEU A 27 -31.64 -110.00 -32.73
CA LEU A 27 -30.74 -109.60 -31.65
C LEU A 27 -29.60 -108.71 -32.18
N SER A 28 -29.08 -109.02 -33.38
CA SER A 28 -28.10 -108.18 -34.07
C SER A 28 -28.67 -106.82 -34.48
N ALA A 29 -29.92 -106.78 -34.97
CA ALA A 29 -30.61 -105.54 -35.34
C ALA A 29 -30.94 -104.67 -34.11
N LEU A 30 -31.35 -105.30 -33.01
CA LEU A 30 -31.56 -104.64 -31.71
C LEU A 30 -30.24 -104.10 -31.15
N GLN A 31 -29.15 -104.87 -31.23
CA GLN A 31 -27.82 -104.40 -30.85
C GLN A 31 -27.38 -103.20 -31.69
N ALA A 32 -27.53 -103.25 -33.01
CA ALA A 32 -27.20 -102.15 -33.90
C ALA A 32 -27.99 -100.87 -33.53
N THR A 33 -29.30 -101.01 -33.33
CA THR A 33 -30.19 -99.90 -32.91
C THR A 33 -29.79 -99.33 -31.55
N LEU A 34 -29.42 -100.19 -30.59
CA LEU A 34 -28.94 -99.75 -29.28
C LEU A 34 -27.62 -98.98 -29.40
N THR A 35 -26.66 -99.44 -30.23
CA THR A 35 -25.42 -98.69 -30.46
C THR A 35 -25.68 -97.34 -31.11
N ASP A 36 -26.63 -97.24 -32.04
CA ASP A 36 -26.97 -95.97 -32.68
C ASP A 36 -27.67 -95.01 -31.72
N GLN A 37 -28.58 -95.52 -30.87
CA GLN A 37 -29.19 -94.73 -29.80
C GLN A 37 -28.15 -94.28 -28.75
N GLN A 38 -27.16 -95.11 -28.44
CA GLN A 38 -26.06 -94.74 -27.55
C GLN A 38 -25.19 -93.63 -28.15
N LYS A 39 -24.87 -93.70 -29.44
CA LYS A 39 -24.17 -92.62 -30.15
C LYS A 39 -24.97 -91.32 -30.16
N GLU A 40 -26.28 -91.39 -30.42
CA GLU A 40 -27.11 -90.18 -30.41
C GLU A 40 -27.23 -89.59 -29.01
N ASN A 41 -27.35 -90.41 -27.96
CA ASN A 41 -27.31 -89.93 -26.57
C ASN A 41 -25.97 -89.29 -26.22
N GLN A 42 -24.85 -89.86 -26.65
CA GLN A 42 -23.52 -89.25 -26.47
C GLN A 42 -23.43 -87.91 -27.19
N ARG A 43 -23.94 -87.82 -28.43
CA ARG A 43 -23.99 -86.57 -29.20
C ARG A 43 -24.84 -85.51 -28.51
N LEU A 44 -26.04 -85.86 -28.04
CA LEU A 44 -26.93 -84.95 -27.31
C LEU A 44 -26.33 -84.51 -25.97
N THR A 45 -25.66 -85.41 -25.25
CA THR A 45 -24.95 -85.09 -24.01
C THR A 45 -23.81 -84.10 -24.26
N GLY A 46 -23.06 -84.27 -25.36
CA GLY A 46 -22.03 -83.32 -25.78
C GLY A 46 -22.59 -81.95 -26.13
N LEU A 47 -23.68 -81.89 -26.91
CA LEU A 47 -24.35 -80.64 -27.26
C LEU A 47 -24.93 -79.91 -26.04
N LEU A 48 -25.48 -80.65 -25.06
CA LEU A 48 -25.97 -80.11 -23.80
C LEU A 48 -24.82 -79.58 -22.92
N GLY A 49 -23.67 -80.26 -22.90
CA GLY A 49 -22.45 -79.78 -22.24
C GLY A 49 -21.93 -78.47 -22.85
N ASP A 50 -21.86 -78.40 -24.19
CA ASP A 50 -21.45 -77.20 -24.93
C ASP A 50 -22.44 -76.04 -24.72
N ALA A 51 -23.74 -76.33 -24.76
CA ALA A 51 -24.78 -75.34 -24.49
C ALA A 51 -24.72 -74.84 -23.04
N GLY A 52 -24.52 -75.74 -22.07
CA GLY A 52 -24.33 -75.39 -20.66
C GLY A 52 -23.12 -74.49 -20.44
N GLY A 53 -21.97 -74.81 -21.03
CA GLY A 53 -20.76 -74.00 -20.95
C GLY A 53 -20.91 -72.61 -21.60
N LYS A 54 -21.62 -72.52 -22.74
CA LYS A 54 -21.94 -71.23 -23.37
C LYS A 54 -22.88 -70.38 -22.51
N THR A 55 -23.89 -70.98 -21.90
CA THR A 55 -24.81 -70.29 -20.97
C THR A 55 -24.05 -69.77 -19.76
N GLN A 56 -23.22 -70.60 -19.14
CA GLN A 56 -22.42 -70.22 -17.98
C GLN A 56 -21.44 -69.08 -18.30
N GLY A 57 -20.76 -69.14 -19.45
CA GLY A 57 -19.89 -68.06 -19.92
C GLY A 57 -20.64 -66.77 -20.29
N ALA A 58 -21.89 -66.87 -20.75
CA ALA A 58 -22.75 -65.69 -20.97
C ALA A 58 -23.22 -65.07 -19.64
N GLU A 59 -23.50 -65.90 -18.64
CA GLU A 59 -23.93 -65.51 -17.30
C GLU A 59 -22.81 -64.80 -16.54
N GLU A 60 -21.58 -65.31 -16.61
CA GLU A 60 -20.37 -64.65 -16.08
C GLU A 60 -20.12 -63.28 -16.73
N ARG A 61 -20.27 -63.17 -18.06
CA ARG A 61 -20.16 -61.88 -18.76
C ARG A 61 -21.25 -60.91 -18.35
N ALA A 62 -22.49 -61.37 -18.19
CA ALA A 62 -23.59 -60.53 -17.74
C ALA A 62 -23.34 -59.98 -16.33
N GLN A 63 -22.82 -60.81 -15.42
CA GLN A 63 -22.42 -60.37 -14.07
C GLN A 63 -21.26 -59.35 -14.12
N ALA A 64 -20.24 -59.59 -14.93
CA ALA A 64 -19.12 -58.66 -15.10
C ALA A 64 -19.58 -57.30 -15.65
N LEU A 65 -20.43 -57.31 -16.67
CA LEU A 65 -21.03 -56.09 -17.23
C LEU A 65 -21.94 -55.37 -16.23
N GLY A 66 -22.70 -56.12 -15.41
CA GLY A 66 -23.49 -55.57 -14.31
C GLY A 66 -22.62 -54.83 -13.29
N GLY A 67 -21.50 -55.44 -12.87
CA GLY A 67 -20.55 -54.81 -11.97
C GLY A 67 -19.88 -53.57 -12.54
N GLN A 68 -19.55 -53.56 -13.83
CA GLN A 68 -19.04 -52.37 -14.53
C GLN A 68 -20.09 -51.25 -14.58
N LEU A 69 -21.35 -51.58 -14.90
CA LEU A 69 -22.44 -50.61 -14.93
C LEU A 69 -22.68 -49.98 -13.57
N ASP A 70 -22.65 -50.77 -12.49
CA ASP A 70 -22.82 -50.26 -11.13
C ASP A 70 -21.66 -49.37 -10.69
N THR A 71 -20.43 -49.72 -11.08
CA THR A 71 -19.26 -48.87 -10.85
C THR A 71 -19.41 -47.55 -11.61
N GLN A 72 -19.85 -47.59 -12.86
CA GLN A 72 -20.04 -46.40 -13.69
C GLN A 72 -21.18 -45.52 -13.17
N LYS A 73 -22.27 -46.10 -12.66
CA LYS A 73 -23.34 -45.36 -11.96
C LYS A 73 -22.82 -44.64 -10.72
N LYS A 74 -21.99 -45.30 -9.89
CA LYS A 74 -21.39 -44.66 -8.71
C LYS A 74 -20.53 -43.47 -9.09
N ILE A 75 -19.62 -43.63 -10.06
CA ILE A 75 -18.76 -42.54 -10.56
C ILE A 75 -19.61 -41.39 -11.09
N THR A 76 -20.69 -41.67 -11.83
CA THR A 76 -21.58 -40.65 -12.37
C THR A 76 -22.29 -39.88 -11.26
N ASN A 77 -22.81 -40.58 -10.24
CA ASN A 77 -23.46 -39.95 -9.09
C ASN A 77 -22.48 -39.07 -8.29
N ASP A 78 -21.25 -39.55 -8.07
CA ASP A 78 -20.21 -38.78 -7.38
C ASP A 78 -19.82 -37.53 -8.19
N ALA A 79 -19.72 -37.65 -9.52
CA ALA A 79 -19.47 -36.53 -10.41
C ALA A 79 -20.59 -35.48 -10.36
N LEU A 80 -21.86 -35.92 -10.37
CA LEU A 80 -23.02 -35.04 -10.26
C LEU A 80 -23.03 -34.29 -8.91
N ALA A 81 -22.77 -35.00 -7.81
CA ALA A 81 -22.66 -34.38 -6.48
C ALA A 81 -21.54 -33.33 -6.42
N LYS A 82 -20.39 -33.62 -7.07
CA LYS A 82 -19.28 -32.67 -7.16
C LYS A 82 -19.63 -31.44 -8.00
N VAL A 83 -20.33 -31.61 -9.12
CA VAL A 83 -20.81 -30.48 -9.94
C VAL A 83 -21.79 -29.61 -9.17
N GLU A 84 -22.71 -30.22 -8.40
CA GLU A 84 -23.65 -29.48 -7.57
C GLU A 84 -22.94 -28.67 -6.48
N MET A 85 -21.96 -29.28 -5.78
CA MET A 85 -21.13 -28.59 -4.80
C MET A 85 -20.36 -27.41 -5.43
N LEU A 86 -19.75 -27.61 -6.60
CA LEU A 86 -19.02 -26.55 -7.30
C LEU A 86 -19.95 -25.41 -7.73
N ASN A 87 -21.18 -25.72 -8.17
CA ASN A 87 -22.18 -24.71 -8.50
C ASN A 87 -22.60 -23.89 -7.26
N GLN A 88 -22.77 -24.54 -6.11
CA GLN A 88 -23.04 -23.85 -4.85
C GLN A 88 -21.87 -22.94 -4.43
N GLN A 89 -20.63 -23.43 -4.55
CA GLN A 89 -19.42 -22.63 -4.30
C GLN A 89 -19.30 -21.44 -5.26
N LEU A 90 -19.59 -21.64 -6.55
CA LEU A 90 -19.58 -20.58 -7.55
C LEU A 90 -20.62 -19.51 -7.26
N ALA A 91 -21.83 -19.90 -6.82
CA ALA A 91 -22.87 -18.96 -6.40
C ALA A 91 -22.43 -18.14 -5.17
N ALA A 92 -21.82 -18.79 -4.17
CA ALA A 92 -21.28 -18.11 -3.00
C ALA A 92 -20.16 -17.11 -3.35
N LEU A 93 -19.24 -17.50 -4.24
CA LEU A 93 -18.17 -16.62 -4.72
C LEU A 93 -18.72 -15.42 -5.49
N ARG A 94 -19.76 -15.60 -6.32
CA ARG A 94 -20.42 -14.49 -7.02
C ARG A 94 -21.05 -13.49 -6.06
N LEU A 95 -21.69 -13.96 -4.98
CA LEU A 95 -22.23 -13.09 -3.94
C LEU A 95 -21.13 -12.33 -3.19
N GLN A 96 -20.02 -12.99 -2.87
CA GLN A 96 -18.87 -12.34 -2.24
C GLN A 96 -18.26 -11.26 -3.15
N LEU A 97 -18.10 -11.55 -4.44
CA LEU A 97 -17.60 -10.57 -5.41
C LEU A 97 -18.50 -9.35 -5.51
N ALA A 98 -19.82 -9.54 -5.59
CA ALA A 98 -20.77 -8.43 -5.63
C ALA A 98 -20.69 -7.54 -4.37
N ALA A 99 -20.53 -8.14 -3.18
CA ALA A 99 -20.37 -7.38 -1.94
C ALA A 99 -19.06 -6.58 -1.90
N ILE A 100 -17.97 -7.14 -2.44
CA ILE A 100 -16.67 -6.44 -2.53
C ILE A 100 -16.75 -5.29 -3.54
N GLU A 101 -17.40 -5.49 -4.68
CA GLU A 101 -17.59 -4.43 -5.68
C GLU A 101 -18.40 -3.26 -5.12
N GLU A 102 -19.47 -3.54 -4.36
CA GLU A 102 -20.26 -2.51 -3.67
C GLU A 102 -19.45 -1.77 -2.62
N ALA A 103 -18.68 -2.49 -1.80
CA ALA A 103 -17.81 -1.90 -0.79
C ALA A 103 -16.70 -1.04 -1.42
N LEU A 104 -16.13 -1.48 -2.55
CA LEU A 104 -15.12 -0.73 -3.30
C LEU A 104 -15.73 0.56 -3.86
N ALA A 105 -16.89 0.49 -4.50
CA ALA A 105 -17.58 1.66 -5.05
C ALA A 105 -17.91 2.70 -3.95
N ALA A 106 -18.36 2.22 -2.77
CA ALA A 106 -18.60 3.09 -1.62
C ALA A 106 -17.31 3.75 -1.10
N SER A 107 -16.19 3.01 -1.06
CA SER A 107 -14.88 3.53 -0.67
C SER A 107 -14.38 4.58 -1.66
N GLU A 108 -14.44 4.31 -2.97
CA GLU A 108 -14.02 5.24 -4.01
C GLU A 108 -14.83 6.54 -3.99
N ALA A 109 -16.15 6.45 -3.75
CA ALA A 109 -17.00 7.63 -3.59
C ALA A 109 -16.59 8.47 -2.37
N LYS A 110 -16.27 7.83 -1.25
CA LYS A 110 -15.80 8.50 -0.03
C LYS A 110 -14.42 9.14 -0.21
N ASP A 111 -13.52 8.49 -0.95
CA ASP A 111 -12.20 9.03 -1.26
C ASP A 111 -12.30 10.26 -2.15
N LYS A 112 -13.20 10.23 -3.15
CA LYS A 112 -13.46 11.38 -4.01
C LYS A 112 -14.01 12.59 -3.23
N ASP A 113 -14.95 12.37 -2.32
CA ASP A 113 -15.47 13.42 -1.43
C ASP A 113 -14.38 13.97 -0.50
N SER A 114 -13.54 13.10 0.06
CA SER A 114 -12.43 13.48 0.92
C SER A 114 -11.38 14.31 0.17
N GLN A 115 -11.02 13.92 -1.06
CA GLN A 115 -10.12 14.70 -1.93
C GLN A 115 -10.69 16.07 -2.27
N ALA A 116 -11.98 16.16 -2.58
CA ALA A 116 -12.64 17.44 -2.85
C ALA A 116 -12.60 18.37 -1.63
N LYS A 117 -12.85 17.83 -0.42
CA LYS A 117 -12.74 18.58 0.84
C LYS A 117 -11.31 19.06 1.11
N ILE A 118 -10.31 18.20 0.89
CA ILE A 118 -8.90 18.57 1.07
C ILE A 118 -8.52 19.72 0.10
N ALA A 119 -8.96 19.65 -1.16
CA ALA A 119 -8.69 20.69 -2.13
C ALA A 119 -9.34 22.04 -1.75
N ASP A 120 -10.61 22.03 -1.33
CA ASP A 120 -11.33 23.23 -0.85
C ASP A 120 -10.65 23.83 0.40
N LEU A 121 -10.31 22.99 1.39
CA LEU A 121 -9.59 23.43 2.59
C LEU A 121 -8.21 24.02 2.25
N GLY A 122 -7.47 23.40 1.34
CA GLY A 122 -6.19 23.90 0.87
C GLY A 122 -6.31 25.28 0.21
N GLN A 123 -7.33 25.47 -0.64
CA GLN A 123 -7.59 26.77 -1.26
C GLN A 123 -7.95 27.83 -0.22
N ARG A 124 -8.84 27.53 0.73
CA ARG A 124 -9.22 28.47 1.81
C ARG A 124 -8.04 28.84 2.69
N LEU A 125 -7.20 27.87 3.03
CA LEU A 125 -5.99 28.08 3.81
C LEU A 125 -5.02 29.00 3.06
N ASN A 126 -4.80 28.76 1.77
CA ASN A 126 -3.92 29.59 0.95
C ASN A 126 -4.44 31.04 0.86
N VAL A 127 -5.75 31.23 0.69
CA VAL A 127 -6.35 32.58 0.68
C VAL A 127 -6.23 33.25 2.05
N ALA A 128 -6.48 32.53 3.14
CA ALA A 128 -6.33 33.06 4.50
C ALA A 128 -4.87 33.43 4.80
N LEU A 129 -3.92 32.58 4.41
CA LEU A 129 -2.48 32.84 4.57
C LEU A 129 -2.06 34.06 3.75
N ALA A 130 -2.46 34.15 2.48
CA ALA A 130 -2.16 35.31 1.65
C ALA A 130 -2.70 36.61 2.27
N LYS A 131 -3.91 36.58 2.84
CA LYS A 131 -4.49 37.72 3.56
C LYS A 131 -3.65 38.09 4.79
N LYS A 132 -3.20 37.11 5.57
CA LYS A 132 -2.35 37.36 6.75
C LYS A 132 -0.98 37.93 6.38
N VAL A 133 -0.35 37.41 5.33
CA VAL A 133 0.91 37.95 4.78
C VAL A 133 0.71 39.39 4.30
N GLN A 134 -0.39 39.68 3.62
CA GLN A 134 -0.70 41.04 3.16
C GLN A 134 -0.97 42.00 4.34
N GLU A 135 -1.70 41.55 5.37
CA GLU A 135 -1.92 42.30 6.62
C GLU A 135 -0.58 42.62 7.29
N LEU A 136 0.29 41.61 7.47
CA LEU A 136 1.62 41.81 8.05
C LEU A 136 2.48 42.75 7.20
N ALA A 137 2.45 42.62 5.87
CA ALA A 137 3.17 43.52 4.97
C ALA A 137 2.70 44.97 5.09
N ARG A 138 1.39 45.21 5.24
CA ARG A 138 0.83 46.54 5.47
C ARG A 138 1.30 47.11 6.81
N TYR A 139 1.17 46.35 7.90
CA TYR A 139 1.65 46.79 9.21
C TYR A 139 3.15 47.05 9.22
N ARG A 140 3.91 46.25 8.47
CA ARG A 140 5.33 46.49 8.24
C ARG A 140 5.51 47.86 7.58
N SER A 141 4.92 48.12 6.42
CA SER A 141 5.04 49.43 5.76
C SER A 141 4.66 50.62 6.65
N ASP A 142 3.54 50.50 7.38
CA ASP A 142 3.08 51.54 8.31
C ASP A 142 4.06 51.75 9.48
N PHE A 143 4.61 50.66 10.02
CA PHE A 143 5.65 50.70 11.05
C PHE A 143 6.92 51.38 10.54
N PHE A 144 7.42 50.98 9.36
CA PHE A 144 8.61 51.58 8.76
C PHE A 144 8.41 53.08 8.49
N GLY A 145 7.21 53.50 8.07
CA GLY A 145 6.85 54.90 7.94
C GLY A 145 6.95 55.66 9.27
N LYS A 146 6.29 55.16 10.32
CA LYS A 146 6.30 55.78 11.66
C LYS A 146 7.67 55.78 12.31
N LEU A 147 8.43 54.71 12.14
CA LEU A 147 9.78 54.60 12.69
C LEU A 147 10.73 55.57 11.98
N LYS A 148 10.60 55.74 10.65
CA LYS A 148 11.31 56.78 9.90
C LYS A 148 10.94 58.20 10.37
N GLU A 149 9.67 58.45 10.66
CA GLU A 149 9.21 59.74 11.21
C GLU A 149 9.77 60.00 12.63
N ALA A 150 9.76 59.00 13.50
CA ALA A 150 10.22 59.11 14.88
C ALA A 150 11.76 59.24 15.01
N LEU A 151 12.51 58.56 14.16
CA LEU A 151 13.99 58.61 14.16
C LEU A 151 14.55 59.78 13.34
N GLY A 152 13.76 60.32 12.38
CA GLY A 152 14.10 61.49 11.56
C GLY A 152 15.15 61.20 10.48
N ASN A 153 15.41 62.19 9.61
CA ASN A 153 16.47 62.13 8.58
C ASN A 153 17.86 62.38 9.19
N ARG A 154 18.30 61.53 10.10
CA ARG A 154 19.67 61.58 10.65
C ARG A 154 20.63 60.73 9.80
N PRO A 155 21.88 61.16 9.61
CA PRO A 155 22.86 60.46 8.77
C PRO A 155 23.30 59.10 9.31
N ASP A 156 23.01 58.81 10.58
CA ASP A 156 23.41 57.57 11.27
C ASP A 156 22.47 56.38 10.98
N PHE A 157 21.41 56.59 10.20
CA PHE A 157 20.39 55.60 9.91
C PHE A 157 20.18 55.46 8.40
N GLU A 158 20.14 54.21 7.94
CA GLU A 158 19.81 53.90 6.56
C GLU A 158 18.65 52.90 6.51
N VAL A 159 17.69 53.15 5.63
CA VAL A 159 16.61 52.20 5.34
C VAL A 159 16.98 51.46 4.07
N VAL A 160 17.36 50.19 4.21
CA VAL A 160 17.71 49.32 3.09
C VAL A 160 16.61 48.28 2.93
N GLY A 161 15.74 48.48 1.94
CA GLY A 161 14.59 47.61 1.70
C GLY A 161 13.61 47.59 2.89
N ASP A 162 13.53 46.45 3.58
CA ASP A 162 12.67 46.23 4.75
C ASP A 162 13.47 46.13 6.06
N ARG A 163 14.64 46.77 6.11
CA ARG A 163 15.55 46.74 7.26
C ARG A 163 15.98 48.15 7.65
N PHE A 164 16.06 48.39 8.97
CA PHE A 164 16.71 49.57 9.51
C PHE A 164 18.15 49.22 9.87
N VAL A 165 19.10 49.97 9.32
CA VAL A 165 20.52 49.71 9.50
C VAL A 165 21.13 50.78 10.41
N PHE A 166 21.83 50.31 11.44
CA PHE A 166 22.61 51.11 12.38
C PHE A 166 24.08 50.81 12.15
N ALA A 167 24.91 51.83 11.94
CA ALA A 167 26.35 51.63 11.95
C ALA A 167 26.80 51.18 13.34
N SER A 168 27.52 50.07 13.42
CA SER A 168 27.96 49.51 14.71
C SER A 168 28.85 50.47 15.49
N ASP A 169 29.64 51.30 14.80
CA ASP A 169 30.54 52.29 15.40
C ASP A 169 29.79 53.40 16.19
N VAL A 170 28.49 53.57 15.94
CA VAL A 170 27.63 54.50 16.70
C VAL A 170 27.14 53.86 18.00
N LEU A 171 26.93 52.53 17.99
CA LEU A 171 26.35 51.79 19.10
C LEU A 171 27.41 51.21 20.05
N PHE A 172 28.59 50.87 19.53
CA PHE A 172 29.63 50.12 20.22
C PHE A 172 31.01 50.68 19.91
N ASP A 173 31.93 50.52 20.84
CA ASP A 173 33.36 50.71 20.55
C ASP A 173 33.93 49.52 19.77
N SER A 174 35.11 49.72 19.17
CA SER A 174 35.77 48.67 18.38
C SER A 174 36.06 47.44 19.23
N GLY A 175 35.69 46.25 18.71
CA GLY A 175 35.86 44.97 19.41
C GLY A 175 35.00 44.78 20.66
N SER A 176 34.09 45.72 20.99
CA SER A 176 33.21 45.64 22.16
C SER A 176 31.76 45.34 21.76
N ALA A 177 31.03 44.70 22.67
CA ALA A 177 29.57 44.52 22.63
C ALA A 177 28.84 45.35 23.71
N GLU A 178 29.55 46.22 24.42
CA GLU A 178 28.98 47.15 25.40
C GLU A 178 28.41 48.39 24.68
N LEU A 179 27.16 48.72 25.00
CA LEU A 179 26.47 49.86 24.40
C LEU A 179 27.06 51.18 24.92
N LYS A 180 27.37 52.06 23.99
CA LYS A 180 27.86 53.41 24.30
C LYS A 180 26.74 54.24 24.96
N PRO A 181 27.05 55.08 25.96
CA PRO A 181 26.06 56.01 26.53
C PRO A 181 25.39 56.88 25.48
N GLU A 182 26.13 57.29 24.45
CA GLU A 182 25.65 58.14 23.35
C GLU A 182 24.63 57.45 22.43
N ALA A 183 24.52 56.12 22.50
CA ALA A 183 23.57 55.31 21.74
C ALA A 183 22.21 55.13 22.44
N THR A 184 22.16 55.40 23.76
CA THR A 184 20.96 55.18 24.58
C THR A 184 19.75 56.00 24.11
N PRO A 185 19.87 57.31 23.78
CA PRO A 185 18.69 58.09 23.37
C PRO A 185 18.05 57.61 22.06
N GLN A 186 18.84 57.00 21.17
CA GLN A 186 18.36 56.45 19.90
C GLN A 186 17.64 55.12 20.14
N LEU A 187 18.19 54.27 21.00
CA LEU A 187 17.56 53.01 21.38
C LEU A 187 16.28 53.21 22.19
N ASP A 188 16.18 54.29 22.97
CA ASP A 188 14.94 54.66 23.68
C ASP A 188 13.81 54.98 22.71
N LYS A 189 14.08 55.79 21.67
CA LYS A 189 13.10 56.09 20.61
C LYS A 189 12.65 54.84 19.88
N LEU A 190 13.58 53.94 19.61
CA LEU A 190 13.26 52.64 19.00
C LEU A 190 12.37 51.81 19.93
N ALA A 191 12.68 51.74 21.22
CA ALA A 191 11.87 51.04 22.21
C ALA A 191 10.44 51.60 22.28
N ASP A 192 10.29 52.93 22.26
CA ASP A 192 8.98 53.58 22.23
C ASP A 192 8.18 53.27 20.96
N ALA A 193 8.83 53.29 19.79
CA ALA A 193 8.20 52.90 18.54
C ALA A 193 7.75 51.43 18.53
N LEU A 194 8.56 50.52 19.10
CA LEU A 194 8.22 49.09 19.23
C LEU A 194 7.03 48.88 20.19
N LYS A 195 6.98 49.59 21.31
CA LYS A 195 5.84 49.54 22.24
C LYS A 195 4.55 50.06 21.60
N GLN A 196 4.63 51.11 20.80
CA GLN A 196 3.47 51.61 20.05
C GLN A 196 3.01 50.62 18.97
N LEU A 197 3.95 49.90 18.35
CA LEU A 197 3.64 48.88 17.35
C LEU A 197 2.91 47.68 17.95
N GLU A 198 3.36 47.19 19.13
CA GLU A 198 2.69 46.08 19.84
C GLU A 198 1.21 46.36 20.09
N ASN A 199 0.85 47.63 20.35
CA ASN A 199 -0.54 48.02 20.55
C ASN A 199 -1.36 48.09 19.23
N GLN A 200 -0.71 48.14 18.07
CA GLN A 200 -1.37 48.31 16.77
C GLN A 200 -1.48 46.99 16.01
N ILE A 201 -0.49 46.10 16.13
CA ILE A 201 -0.53 44.80 15.45
C ILE A 201 -1.41 43.84 16.27
N PRO A 202 -2.47 43.27 15.66
CA PRO A 202 -3.31 42.28 16.32
C PRO A 202 -2.52 41.10 16.92
N SER A 203 -2.96 40.62 18.08
CA SER A 203 -2.27 39.54 18.83
C SER A 203 -2.26 38.19 18.11
N ASP A 204 -3.14 37.97 17.12
CA ASP A 204 -3.18 36.79 16.27
C ASP A 204 -2.10 36.78 15.19
N ILE A 205 -1.40 37.90 14.98
CA ILE A 205 -0.23 37.98 14.12
C ILE A 205 1.02 37.70 14.96
N ALA A 206 1.66 36.55 14.71
CA ALA A 206 2.85 36.09 15.41
C ALA A 206 4.11 36.82 14.93
N TRP A 207 4.18 38.15 15.08
CA TRP A 207 5.34 38.94 14.67
C TRP A 207 6.42 39.01 15.76
N VAL A 208 7.67 39.22 15.33
CA VAL A 208 8.84 39.55 16.15
C VAL A 208 9.70 40.62 15.48
N MET A 209 10.40 41.42 16.29
CA MET A 209 11.48 42.29 15.88
C MET A 209 12.80 41.52 16.00
N ARG A 210 13.44 41.26 14.86
CA ARG A 210 14.73 40.58 14.79
C ARG A 210 15.85 41.61 14.67
N ILE A 211 16.85 41.48 15.55
CA ILE A 211 18.05 42.31 15.62
C ILE A 211 19.19 41.45 15.10
N ASP A 212 19.70 41.82 13.93
CA ASP A 212 20.73 41.08 13.20
C ASP A 212 22.08 41.81 13.36
N GLY A 213 23.06 41.16 13.96
CA GLY A 213 24.41 41.68 14.12
C GLY A 213 25.33 41.26 12.99
N HIS A 214 26.14 42.19 12.49
CA HIS A 214 27.12 41.93 11.43
C HIS A 214 28.49 42.56 11.76
N THR A 215 29.54 41.93 11.25
CA THR A 215 30.91 42.45 11.28
C THR A 215 31.40 42.73 9.86
N ASP A 216 32.57 43.37 9.75
CA ASP A 216 33.31 43.33 8.50
C ASP A 216 34.15 42.05 8.40
N ILE A 217 34.91 41.94 7.31
CA ILE A 217 35.73 40.76 7.01
C ILE A 217 37.00 40.65 7.87
N HIS A 218 37.31 41.65 8.70
CA HIS A 218 38.50 41.57 9.56
C HIS A 218 38.22 40.60 10.71
N PRO A 219 39.08 39.59 10.92
CA PRO A 219 38.86 38.62 11.98
C PRO A 219 39.13 39.24 13.36
N ILE A 220 38.26 38.94 14.32
CA ILE A 220 38.51 39.14 15.75
C ILE A 220 38.87 37.80 16.40
N ALA A 221 39.84 37.81 17.31
CA ALA A 221 40.25 36.64 18.09
C ALA A 221 40.68 37.08 19.49
N THR A 222 39.69 37.44 20.31
CA THR A 222 39.90 37.82 21.72
C THR A 222 39.36 36.72 22.64
N PRO A 223 39.79 36.64 23.91
CA PRO A 223 39.20 35.69 24.86
C PRO A 223 37.69 35.85 25.05
N GLU A 224 37.18 37.08 24.93
CA GLU A 224 35.75 37.40 25.06
C GLU A 224 34.97 37.10 23.77
N PHE A 225 35.56 37.41 22.60
CA PHE A 225 35.00 37.14 21.27
C PHE A 225 36.00 36.33 20.44
N PRO A 226 35.92 34.99 20.46
CA PRO A 226 36.81 34.11 19.71
C PRO A 226 36.68 34.26 18.19
N SER A 227 35.52 34.69 17.69
CA SER A 227 35.28 35.01 16.29
C SER A 227 34.25 36.13 16.10
N ASN A 228 34.09 36.55 14.85
CA ASN A 228 33.08 37.51 14.44
C ASN A 228 31.65 37.02 14.67
N TRP A 229 31.41 35.71 14.74
CA TRP A 229 30.11 35.15 15.13
C TRP A 229 29.75 35.52 16.57
N GLU A 230 30.68 35.36 17.51
CA GLU A 230 30.43 35.72 18.90
C GLU A 230 30.27 37.22 19.07
N LEU A 231 31.11 38.04 18.42
CA LEU A 231 31.00 39.50 18.51
C LEU A 231 29.67 40.01 17.94
N SER A 232 29.28 39.56 16.75
CA SER A 232 28.01 39.97 16.13
C SER A 232 26.80 39.54 16.95
N SER A 233 26.80 38.30 17.44
CA SER A 233 25.72 37.77 18.29
C SER A 233 25.63 38.53 19.62
N ALA A 234 26.76 38.79 20.26
CA ALA A 234 26.82 39.53 21.52
C ALA A 234 26.28 40.96 21.36
N ARG A 235 26.66 41.66 20.29
CA ARG A 235 26.13 43.00 19.99
C ARG A 235 24.62 43.00 19.78
N ALA A 236 24.09 42.04 19.02
CA ALA A 236 22.64 41.90 18.83
C ALA A 236 21.92 41.62 20.16
N ILE A 237 22.50 40.76 21.01
CA ILE A 237 21.97 40.47 22.35
C ILE A 237 22.00 41.71 23.25
N SER A 238 23.05 42.53 23.20
CA SER A 238 23.13 43.77 23.98
C SER A 238 22.00 44.75 23.63
N VAL A 239 21.70 44.91 22.34
CA VAL A 239 20.56 45.73 21.89
C VAL A 239 19.24 45.13 22.39
N VAL A 240 19.03 43.83 22.23
CA VAL A 240 17.81 43.16 22.72
C VAL A 240 17.63 43.34 24.23
N ARG A 241 18.69 43.12 25.02
CA ARG A 241 18.67 43.31 26.47
C ARG A 241 18.33 44.75 26.84
N TYR A 242 18.89 45.72 26.13
CA TYR A 242 18.55 47.12 26.33
C TYR A 242 17.07 47.39 26.05
N LEU A 243 16.54 46.93 24.90
CA LEU A 243 15.13 47.10 24.55
C LEU A 243 14.18 46.44 25.58
N MET A 244 14.56 45.28 26.11
CA MET A 244 13.82 44.62 27.19
C MET A 244 13.80 45.47 28.47
N GLN A 245 14.93 46.08 28.83
CA GLN A 245 15.00 47.01 29.97
C GLN A 245 14.12 48.25 29.78
N GLN A 246 13.95 48.70 28.53
CA GLN A 246 13.05 49.80 28.17
C GLN A 246 11.56 49.38 28.04
N GLY A 247 11.24 48.13 28.39
CA GLY A 247 9.87 47.62 28.48
C GLY A 247 9.32 47.00 27.19
N VAL A 248 10.16 46.72 26.19
CA VAL A 248 9.73 45.97 25.01
C VAL A 248 9.51 44.49 25.39
N PRO A 249 8.35 43.89 25.05
CA PRO A 249 8.05 42.50 25.43
C PRO A 249 9.11 41.51 24.91
N PRO A 250 9.70 40.65 25.77
CA PRO A 250 10.76 39.72 25.35
C PRO A 250 10.32 38.72 24.28
N ASN A 251 9.05 38.33 24.27
CA ASN A 251 8.46 37.44 23.27
C ASN A 251 8.33 38.07 21.86
N ARG A 252 8.65 39.37 21.73
CA ARG A 252 8.69 40.11 20.45
C ARG A 252 10.09 40.41 19.99
N LEU A 253 11.12 39.91 20.67
CA LEU A 253 12.52 40.21 20.36
C LEU A 253 13.29 38.94 20.01
N VAL A 254 14.10 39.01 18.96
CA VAL A 254 15.02 37.95 18.55
C VAL A 254 16.37 38.58 18.25
N ALA A 255 17.46 38.01 18.76
CA ALA A 255 18.81 38.38 18.38
C ALA A 255 19.41 37.29 17.47
N ALA A 256 20.08 37.69 16.39
CA ALA A 256 20.85 36.82 15.52
C ALA A 256 22.20 37.48 15.20
N GLY A 257 23.29 36.71 15.21
CA GLY A 257 24.57 37.13 14.67
C GLY A 257 24.81 36.48 13.31
N PHE A 258 25.44 37.20 12.39
CA PHE A 258 25.79 36.69 11.05
C PHE A 258 27.29 36.80 10.74
N GLY A 259 28.09 37.37 11.64
CA GLY A 259 29.50 37.66 11.40
C GLY A 259 29.71 38.46 10.11
N GLU A 260 30.76 38.10 9.38
CA GLU A 260 31.18 38.68 8.11
C GLU A 260 30.43 38.11 6.88
N PHE A 261 29.57 37.10 7.07
CA PHE A 261 29.06 36.27 5.97
C PHE A 261 27.88 36.87 5.20
N GLN A 262 27.43 38.07 5.57
CA GLN A 262 26.41 38.84 4.85
C GLN A 262 26.84 40.31 4.66
N PRO A 263 27.86 40.57 3.82
CA PRO A 263 28.28 41.93 3.51
C PRO A 263 27.21 42.63 2.66
N ILE A 264 26.94 43.91 2.96
CA ILE A 264 26.10 44.78 2.12
C ILE A 264 26.92 45.48 1.05
N ASP A 265 28.21 45.69 1.28
CA ASP A 265 29.17 46.20 0.31
C ASP A 265 30.34 45.20 0.21
N PRO A 266 30.53 44.51 -0.93
CA PRO A 266 31.59 43.52 -1.08
C PRO A 266 32.98 44.16 -1.24
N ALA A 267 33.08 45.48 -1.37
CA ALA A 267 34.36 46.16 -1.46
C ALA A 267 35.15 46.10 -0.14
N THR A 268 36.46 46.28 -0.24
CA THR A 268 37.39 46.24 0.91
C THR A 268 37.90 47.63 1.30
N SER A 269 37.21 48.70 0.88
CA SER A 269 37.53 50.05 1.30
C SER A 269 37.07 50.30 2.75
N ASP A 270 37.68 51.25 3.45
CA ASP A 270 37.29 51.59 4.83
C ASP A 270 35.80 51.98 4.93
N GLU A 271 35.26 52.63 3.89
CA GLU A 271 33.84 52.95 3.81
C GLU A 271 32.97 51.69 3.72
N ALA A 272 33.32 50.74 2.86
CA ALA A 272 32.58 49.49 2.69
C ALA A 272 32.64 48.63 3.96
N LEU A 273 33.81 48.55 4.59
CA LEU A 273 33.99 47.84 5.86
C LEU A 273 33.14 48.47 6.98
N ARG A 274 33.12 49.81 7.06
CA ARG A 274 32.26 50.52 8.01
C ARG A 274 30.77 50.27 7.75
N LYS A 275 30.34 50.20 6.49
CA LYS A 275 28.96 49.81 6.13
C LYS A 275 28.66 48.38 6.57
N ASN A 276 29.58 47.45 6.39
CA ASN A 276 29.38 46.05 6.78
C ASN A 276 29.28 45.84 8.29
N ARG A 277 30.02 46.61 9.10
CA ARG A 277 29.87 46.66 10.57
C ARG A 277 28.56 47.37 10.95
N ARG A 278 27.48 46.61 11.08
CA ARG A 278 26.15 47.16 11.35
C ARG A 278 25.29 46.27 12.23
N ILE A 279 24.24 46.87 12.80
CA ILE A 279 23.08 46.18 13.35
C ILE A 279 21.89 46.45 12.43
N GLU A 280 21.20 45.41 12.00
CA GLU A 280 19.97 45.53 11.23
C GLU A 280 18.76 45.17 12.08
N LEU A 281 17.65 45.87 11.88
CA LEU A 281 16.39 45.57 12.52
C LEU A 281 15.34 45.24 11.47
N LYS A 282 14.70 44.10 11.68
CA LYS A 282 13.72 43.55 10.75
C LYS A 282 12.47 43.08 11.50
N LEU A 283 11.30 43.57 11.05
CA LEU A 283 10.01 43.01 11.45
C LEU A 283 9.76 41.73 10.65
N THR A 284 9.58 40.60 11.32
CA THR A 284 9.34 39.29 10.70
C THR A 284 8.27 38.50 11.44
N GLU A 285 7.75 37.44 10.82
CA GLU A 285 6.97 36.42 11.51
C GLU A 285 7.90 35.55 12.38
N ARG A 286 7.36 35.06 13.49
CA ARG A 286 8.01 34.18 14.48
C ARG A 286 8.21 32.78 13.95
#